data_AF-A0A2T1CY27-F1
#
_entry.id   AF-A0A2T1CY27-F1
#
_cell.length_a   1.000
_cell.length_b   1.000
_cell.length_c   1.000
_cell.angle_alpha   90.00
_cell.angle_beta   90.00
_cell.angle_gamma   90.00
#
_symmetry.space_group_name_H-M   'P 1'
#
loop_
_entity.id
_entity.type
_entity.pdbx_description
1 polymer ?
#
loop_
_entity_poly.entity_id
_entity_poly.type
_entity_poly.pdbx_seq_one_letter_code
_entity_poly.pdbx_strand_id
1 'polypeptide(L)' 'MIGKSGLLEIIAGKNRGLLATQDDKQAILSAIAQLEDYNPTPRPIEGTELLNGDWRLLYTSSRA' A
#
# COMPACT_ATOMS: atom_id res chain seq x y z
N MET A 1 -0.88 9.33 -15.63
CA MET A 1 -1.37 9.35 -14.24
C MET A 1 -1.23 7.93 -13.71
N ILE A 2 -0.45 7.71 -12.67
CA ILE A 2 -0.31 6.37 -12.09
C ILE A 2 -1.57 6.07 -11.28
N GLY A 3 -2.42 5.20 -11.83
CA GLY A 3 -3.55 4.64 -11.09
C GLY A 3 -3.12 3.38 -10.32
N LYS A 4 -4.10 2.73 -9.68
CA LYS A 4 -3.91 1.49 -8.91
C LYS A 4 -3.13 0.42 -9.68
N SER A 5 -3.39 0.25 -10.98
CA SER A 5 -2.67 -0.70 -11.84
C SER A 5 -1.17 -0.42 -11.93
N GLY A 6 -0.78 0.84 -12.09
CA GLY A 6 0.63 1.22 -12.15
C GLY A 6 1.38 0.95 -10.85
N LEU A 7 0.75 1.21 -9.70
CA LEU A 7 1.35 0.84 -8.41
C LEU A 7 1.51 -0.69 -8.28
N LEU A 8 0.51 -1.47 -8.70
CA LEU A 8 0.56 -2.94 -8.67
C LEU A 8 1.69 -3.50 -9.53
N GLU A 9 1.94 -2.92 -10.70
CA GLU A 9 3.06 -3.30 -11.58
C GLU A 9 4.41 -2.98 -10.93
N ILE A 10 4.57 -1.80 -10.33
CA ILE A 10 5.84 -1.38 -9.71
C ILE A 10 6.21 -2.27 -8.51
N ILE A 11 5.21 -2.69 -7.71
CA ILE A 11 5.46 -3.55 -6.54
C ILE A 11 5.55 -5.04 -6.88
N ALA A 12 5.22 -5.43 -8.11
CA ALA A 12 5.26 -6.81 -8.54
C ALA A 12 6.68 -7.39 -8.39
N GLY A 13 6.78 -8.61 -7.86
CA GLY A 13 8.06 -9.28 -7.68
C GLY A 13 8.97 -8.72 -6.58
N LYS A 14 8.60 -7.64 -5.88
CA LYS A 14 9.42 -7.06 -4.79
C LYS A 14 9.42 -7.89 -3.49
N ASN A 15 8.68 -9.01 -3.47
CA ASN A 15 8.57 -9.94 -2.33
C ASN A 15 8.30 -9.22 -1.00
N ARG A 16 7.21 -8.46 -0.94
CA ARG A 16 6.82 -7.64 0.24
C ARG A 16 7.92 -6.66 0.69
N GLY A 17 8.72 -6.16 -0.26
CA GLY A 17 9.79 -5.22 0.00
C GLY A 17 11.14 -5.86 0.34
N LEU A 18 11.24 -7.19 0.46
CA LEU A 18 12.51 -7.88 0.71
C LEU A 18 13.51 -7.72 -0.45
N LEU A 19 13.00 -7.57 -1.68
CA LEU A 19 13.82 -7.41 -2.89
C LEU A 19 13.83 -5.97 -3.41
N ALA A 20 13.23 -5.02 -2.68
CA ALA A 20 13.16 -3.63 -3.11
C ALA A 20 14.48 -2.89 -2.79
N THR A 21 15.06 -2.28 -3.82
CA THR A 21 16.20 -1.36 -3.68
C THR A 21 15.76 -0.02 -3.09
N GLN A 22 16.71 0.89 -2.82
CA GLN A 22 16.36 2.26 -2.39
C GLN A 22 15.62 3.03 -3.49
N ASP A 23 16.06 2.88 -4.74
CA ASP A 23 15.40 3.52 -5.88
C ASP A 23 13.98 2.98 -6.09
N ASP A 24 13.79 1.66 -5.94
CA ASP A 24 12.47 1.04 -5.97
C ASP A 24 11.56 1.65 -4.91
N LYS A 25 12.06 1.83 -3.68
CA LYS A 25 11.28 2.43 -2.59
C LYS A 25 10.87 3.86 -2.91
N GLN A 26 11.78 4.67 -3.46
CA GLN A 26 11.46 6.04 -3.83
C GLN A 26 10.39 6.10 -4.93
N ALA A 27 10.50 5.23 -5.95
CA ALA A 27 9.51 5.14 -7.02
C ALA A 27 8.14 4.67 -6.49
N ILE A 28 8.13 3.65 -5.62
CA ILE A 28 6.92 3.13 -4.98
C ILE A 28 6.25 4.22 -4.13
N LEU A 29 7.01 4.93 -3.29
CA LEU A 29 6.46 6.00 -2.45
C LEU A 29 5.86 7.13 -3.28
N SER A 30 6.52 7.50 -4.39
CA SER A 30 6.00 8.52 -5.31
C SER A 30 4.71 8.07 -5.99
N ALA A 31 4.62 6.79 -6.37
CA ALA A 31 3.40 6.20 -6.94
C ALA A 31 2.25 6.10 -5.92
N ILE A 32 2.56 5.79 -4.66
CA ILE A 32 1.59 5.78 -3.55
C ILE A 32 0.99 7.18 -3.36
N ALA A 33 1.83 8.22 -3.24
CA ALA A 33 1.36 9.59 -3.04
C ALA A 33 0.41 10.04 -4.18
N GLN A 34 0.77 9.74 -5.44
CA GLN A 34 -0.11 10.04 -6.59
C GLN A 34 -1.45 9.28 -6.54
N LEU A 35 -1.48 8.06 -6.01
CA LEU A 35 -2.70 7.29 -5.87
C LEU A 35 -3.58 7.83 -4.73
N GLU A 36 -2.96 8.28 -3.64
CA GLU A 36 -3.65 8.84 -2.47
C GLU A 36 -4.42 10.13 -2.79
N ASP A 37 -3.98 10.91 -3.78
CA ASP A 37 -4.71 12.08 -4.29
C ASP A 37 -6.13 11.75 -4.79
N TYR A 38 -6.38 10.49 -5.15
CA TYR A 38 -7.68 9.99 -5.62
C TYR A 38 -8.41 9.12 -4.58
N ASN A 39 -7.92 9.07 -3.34
CA ASN A 39 -8.52 8.26 -2.30
C ASN A 39 -9.93 8.80 -1.95
N PRO A 40 -11.01 8.04 -2.18
CA PRO A 40 -12.37 8.47 -1.82
C PRO A 40 -12.60 8.52 -0.30
N THR A 41 -11.73 7.89 0.51
CA THR A 41 -11.81 7.82 1.97
C THR A 41 -10.51 8.31 2.63
N PRO A 42 -10.19 9.61 2.53
CA PRO A 42 -8.93 10.18 3.04
C PRO A 42 -8.82 10.12 4.58
N ARG A 43 -9.95 9.90 5.27
CA ARG A 43 -10.02 9.71 6.74
C ARG A 43 -10.52 8.30 7.04
N PRO A 44 -9.65 7.27 6.94
CA PRO A 44 -10.06 5.87 6.92
C PRO A 44 -10.76 5.41 8.20
N ILE A 45 -10.43 6.03 9.35
CA ILE A 45 -11.06 5.73 10.65
C ILE A 45 -12.51 6.22 10.77
N GLU A 46 -12.95 7.13 9.90
CA GLU A 46 -14.33 7.64 9.90
C GLU A 46 -15.27 6.68 9.14
N GLY A 47 -14.77 5.95 8.14
CA GLY A 47 -15.53 4.97 7.36
C GLY A 47 -15.59 3.60 8.03
N THR A 48 -16.07 3.54 9.27
CA THR A 48 -16.10 2.31 10.09
C THR A 48 -16.81 1.13 9.41
N GLU A 49 -17.79 1.40 8.56
CA GLU A 49 -18.50 0.39 7.76
C GLU A 49 -17.59 -0.37 6.79
N LEU A 50 -16.52 0.27 6.29
CA LEU A 50 -15.53 -0.33 5.40
C LEU A 50 -14.46 -1.12 6.16
N LEU A 51 -14.37 -0.91 7.48
CA LEU A 51 -13.40 -1.58 8.36
C LEU A 51 -13.99 -2.83 9.04
N ASN A 52 -15.30 -2.99 8.99
CA ASN A 52 -15.99 -4.14 9.58
C ASN A 52 -15.69 -5.43 8.81
N GLY A 53 -15.32 -6.50 9.53
CA GLY A 53 -15.09 -7.82 8.95
C GLY A 53 -14.08 -8.66 9.74
N ASP A 54 -13.78 -9.83 9.20
CA ASP A 54 -12.76 -10.73 9.75
C ASP A 54 -11.38 -10.37 9.22
N TRP A 55 -10.49 -9.97 10.11
CA TRP A 55 -9.12 -9.60 9.77
C TRP A 55 -8.18 -10.77 9.99
N ARG A 56 -7.43 -11.17 8.95
CA ARG A 56 -6.37 -12.17 9.05
C ARG A 56 -5.01 -11.49 9.05
N LEU A 57 -4.22 -11.72 10.10
CA LEU A 57 -2.82 -11.31 10.10
C LEU A 57 -2.03 -12.10 9.05
N LEU A 58 -1.55 -11.41 8.01
CA LEU A 58 -0.74 -12.02 6.94
C LEU A 58 0.76 -11.88 7.16
N TYR A 59 1.18 -10.85 7.89
CA TYR A 59 2.57 -10.54 8.16
C TYR A 59 2.69 -9.63 9.39
N THR A 60 3.67 -9.90 10.25
CA THR A 60 4.06 -9.00 11.34
C THR A 60 5.58 -9.11 11.54
N SER A 61 6.22 -7.99 11.86
CA SER A 61 7.60 -7.95 12.33
C SER A 61 7.68 -7.74 13.85
N SER A 62 6.53 -7.71 14.54
CA SER A 62 6.48 -7.57 15.99
C SER A 62 7.22 -8.72 16.65
N ARG A 63 8.13 -8.40 17.56
CA ARG A 63 8.80 -9.39 18.41
C ARG A 63 8.07 -9.46 19.75
N ALA A 64 8.02 -10.65 20.34
CA ALA A 64 7.48 -10.87 21.68
C ALA A 64 8.47 -10.37 22.75
#